data_AF-A0A9P7AXR1-F1
#
_entry.id   AF-A0A9P7AXR1-F1
#
_cell.length_a   1.000
_cell.length_b   1.000
_cell.length_c   1.000
_cell.angle_alpha   90.00
_cell.angle_beta   90.00
_cell.angle_gamma   90.00
#
_symmetry.space_group_name_H-M   'P 1'
#
loop_
_entity.id
_entity.type
_entity.pdbx_description
1 polymer ?
#
loop_
_entity_poly.entity_id
_entity_poly.type
_entity_poly.pdbx_seq_one_letter_code
_entity_poly.pdbx_strand_id
1 'polypeptide(L)'
;MSSARSAYTGADWYSGQKLEVDQDNLFSTLDEKVHTKRRAIMAPGFTGREIDGLEEAVDKHMIEYIDLVRRKYISQGSELRPMDLARKMAFFTMDVMTDISFGPCWGCLIKDEDVDKWFESNEMLLPTAIMASTIHG
;
A
#
# COMPACT_ATOMS: atom_id res chain seq x y z
N MET A 1 -8.41 -15.37 -5.44
CA MET A 1 -9.82 -15.55 -5.82
C MET A 1 -10.22 -16.98 -5.56
N SER A 2 -11.15 -17.21 -4.63
CA SER A 2 -11.78 -18.52 -4.43
C SER A 2 -12.71 -18.83 -5.62
N SER A 3 -12.92 -20.09 -5.96
CA SER A 3 -13.94 -20.44 -6.96
C SER A 3 -15.32 -19.96 -6.48
N ALA A 4 -16.26 -19.70 -7.41
CA ALA A 4 -17.61 -19.21 -7.07
C ALA A 4 -18.42 -20.14 -6.14
N ARG A 5 -17.91 -21.35 -5.87
CA ARG A 5 -18.50 -22.35 -4.96
C ARG A 5 -17.55 -22.81 -3.87
N SER A 6 -16.43 -22.12 -3.69
CA SER A 6 -15.46 -22.50 -2.68
C SER A 6 -16.02 -22.25 -1.29
N ALA A 7 -15.83 -23.23 -0.40
CA ALA A 7 -16.13 -23.08 1.03
C ALA A 7 -14.98 -22.40 1.80
N TYR A 8 -13.87 -22.06 1.11
CA TYR A 8 -12.75 -21.37 1.74
C TYR A 8 -13.14 -19.92 2.08
N THR A 9 -13.08 -19.61 3.36
CA THR A 9 -13.24 -18.27 3.92
C THR A 9 -11.88 -17.76 4.43
N GLY A 10 -11.76 -16.44 4.61
CA GLY A 10 -10.63 -15.85 5.32
C GLY A 10 -10.46 -16.49 6.71
N ALA A 11 -9.20 -16.63 7.15
CA ALA A 11 -8.88 -17.13 8.48
C ALA A 11 -9.09 -16.06 9.56
N ASP A 12 -9.28 -16.46 10.81
CA ASP A 12 -9.64 -15.56 11.91
C ASP A 12 -8.65 -14.41 12.14
N TRP A 13 -7.38 -14.58 11.76
CA TRP A 13 -6.36 -13.53 11.87
C TRP A 13 -6.71 -12.25 11.09
N TYR A 14 -7.52 -12.34 10.02
CA TYR A 14 -7.97 -11.17 9.28
C TYR A 14 -8.85 -10.24 10.13
N SER A 15 -9.51 -10.76 11.18
CA SER A 15 -10.26 -9.93 12.14
C SER A 15 -9.38 -8.85 12.80
N GLY A 16 -8.06 -9.05 12.84
CA GLY A 16 -7.13 -8.06 13.37
C GLY A 16 -6.92 -6.80 12.55
N GLN A 17 -7.52 -6.73 11.36
CA GLN A 17 -7.50 -5.55 10.52
C GLN A 17 -8.65 -4.57 10.83
N LYS A 18 -9.42 -4.80 11.91
CA LYS A 18 -10.47 -3.86 12.37
C LYS A 18 -9.83 -2.56 12.87
N LEU A 19 -10.27 -1.44 12.30
CA LEU A 19 -9.91 -0.10 12.80
C LEU A 19 -10.86 0.37 13.91
N GLU A 20 -12.12 -0.05 13.85
CA GLU A 20 -13.12 0.15 14.89
C GLU A 20 -13.55 -1.21 15.44
N VAL A 21 -13.66 -1.32 16.77
CA VAL A 21 -13.93 -2.59 17.47
C VAL A 21 -15.21 -3.27 16.95
N ASP A 22 -16.27 -2.48 16.75
CA ASP A 22 -17.60 -2.99 16.42
C ASP A 22 -17.92 -2.94 14.92
N GLN A 23 -16.98 -2.49 14.07
CA GLN A 23 -17.20 -2.37 12.63
C GLN A 23 -16.11 -3.06 11.81
N ASP A 24 -16.52 -4.10 11.09
CA ASP A 24 -15.65 -4.71 10.08
C ASP A 24 -15.48 -3.81 8.87
N ASN A 25 -14.27 -3.75 8.34
CA ASN A 25 -13.95 -3.15 7.04
C ASN A 25 -13.75 -4.24 5.97
N LEU A 26 -13.36 -3.85 4.76
CA LEU A 26 -13.14 -4.80 3.66
C LEU A 26 -12.10 -5.87 4.00
N PHE A 27 -11.05 -5.51 4.74
CA PHE A 27 -9.93 -6.39 5.09
C PHE A 27 -10.26 -7.34 6.25
N SER A 28 -11.14 -6.94 7.17
CA SER A 28 -11.50 -7.75 8.35
C SER A 28 -12.76 -8.61 8.19
N THR A 29 -13.50 -8.45 7.09
CA THR A 29 -14.75 -9.20 6.86
C THR A 29 -14.46 -10.67 6.54
N LEU A 30 -14.85 -11.58 7.42
CA LEU A 30 -14.73 -13.04 7.21
C LEU A 30 -15.94 -13.66 6.49
N ASP A 31 -17.12 -13.08 6.63
CA ASP A 31 -18.33 -13.54 5.92
C ASP A 31 -18.19 -13.25 4.42
N GLU A 32 -18.08 -14.30 3.61
CA GLU A 32 -17.85 -14.19 2.17
C GLU A 32 -18.97 -13.46 1.41
N LYS A 33 -20.24 -13.56 1.85
CA LYS A 33 -21.35 -12.86 1.20
C LYS A 33 -21.24 -11.36 1.46
N VAL A 34 -20.95 -10.97 2.70
CA VAL A 34 -20.74 -9.57 3.08
C VAL A 34 -19.50 -9.02 2.40
N HIS A 35 -18.39 -9.77 2.42
CA HIS A 35 -17.13 -9.39 1.80
C HIS A 35 -17.28 -9.20 0.28
N THR A 36 -17.98 -10.11 -0.40
CA THR A 36 -18.27 -9.99 -1.84
C THR A 36 -19.12 -8.75 -2.15
N LYS A 37 -20.15 -8.48 -1.33
CA LYS A 37 -20.97 -7.26 -1.48
C LYS A 37 -20.14 -5.99 -1.32
N ARG A 38 -19.29 -5.91 -0.29
CA ARG A 38 -18.41 -4.75 -0.04
C ARG A 38 -17.37 -4.56 -1.14
N ARG A 39 -16.75 -5.64 -1.62
CA ARG A 39 -15.84 -5.60 -2.78
C ARG A 39 -16.53 -5.07 -4.03
N ALA A 40 -17.77 -5.49 -4.32
CA ALA A 40 -18.51 -5.00 -5.47
C ALA A 40 -18.78 -3.49 -5.40
N ILE A 41 -18.98 -2.93 -4.21
CA ILE A 41 -19.13 -1.49 -3.99
C ILE A 41 -17.81 -0.75 -4.25
N MET A 42 -16.68 -1.30 -3.79
CA MET A 42 -15.35 -0.67 -3.94
C MET A 42 -14.75 -0.84 -5.34
N ALA A 43 -15.11 -1.92 -6.06
CA ALA A 43 -14.50 -2.31 -7.32
C ALA A 43 -14.37 -1.19 -8.36
N PRO A 44 -15.37 -0.31 -8.59
CA PRO A 44 -15.26 0.78 -9.56
C PRO A 44 -14.01 1.65 -9.35
N GLY A 45 -13.70 2.00 -8.10
CA GLY A 45 -12.54 2.82 -7.74
C GLY A 45 -11.17 2.16 -7.97
N PHE A 46 -11.15 0.85 -8.24
CA PHE A 46 -9.91 0.09 -8.50
C PHE A 46 -9.88 -0.53 -9.90
N THR A 47 -10.87 -0.25 -10.75
CA THR A 47 -10.91 -0.80 -12.12
C THR A 47 -10.01 -0.06 -13.11
N GLY A 48 -9.33 1.00 -12.69
CA GLY A 48 -8.46 1.85 -13.51
C GLY A 48 -9.20 2.70 -14.55
N ARG A 49 -10.37 2.24 -15.01
CA ARG A 49 -11.24 2.91 -15.99
C ARG A 49 -11.69 4.31 -15.54
N GLU A 50 -11.89 4.48 -14.24
CA GLU A 50 -12.31 5.74 -13.64
C GLU A 50 -11.14 6.57 -13.10
N ILE A 51 -9.89 6.09 -13.28
CA ILE A 51 -8.67 6.80 -12.87
C ILE A 51 -8.03 7.41 -14.12
N ASP A 52 -8.48 8.62 -14.46
CA ASP A 52 -7.88 9.39 -15.54
C ASP A 52 -6.39 9.62 -15.26
N GLY A 53 -5.53 9.30 -16.24
CA GLY A 53 -4.08 9.54 -16.13
C GLY A 53 -3.31 8.52 -15.30
N LEU A 54 -3.85 7.33 -14.98
CA LEU A 54 -3.12 6.30 -14.22
C LEU A 54 -1.75 5.95 -14.84
N GLU A 55 -1.71 5.68 -16.15
CA GLU A 55 -0.45 5.36 -16.85
C GLU A 55 0.51 6.56 -16.84
N GLU A 56 0.00 7.77 -17.01
CA GLU A 56 0.79 9.00 -16.98
C GLU A 56 1.40 9.25 -15.59
N ALA A 57 0.64 9.02 -14.52
CA ALA A 57 1.12 9.11 -13.14
C ALA A 57 2.22 8.07 -12.85
N VAL A 58 2.03 6.83 -13.31
CA VAL A 58 3.05 5.78 -13.18
C VAL A 58 4.33 6.17 -13.93
N ASP A 59 4.22 6.63 -15.18
CA ASP A 59 5.36 7.03 -16.01
C ASP A 59 6.11 8.22 -15.40
N LYS A 60 5.39 9.23 -14.92
CA LYS A 60 5.95 10.38 -14.20
C LYS A 60 6.80 9.92 -13.01
N HIS A 61 6.25 9.09 -12.13
CA HIS A 61 6.98 8.62 -10.95
C HIS A 61 8.09 7.61 -11.28
N MET A 62 7.99 6.89 -12.40
CA MET A 62 9.06 6.02 -12.89
C MET A 62 10.29 6.85 -13.28
N ILE A 63 10.08 7.99 -13.95
CA ILE A 63 11.16 8.94 -14.27
C ILE A 63 11.79 9.48 -12.98
N GLU A 64 10.98 9.91 -12.01
CA GLU A 64 11.48 10.39 -10.71
C GLU A 64 12.30 9.33 -9.96
N TYR A 65 11.88 8.07 -10.00
CA TYR A 65 12.61 6.94 -9.42
C TYR A 65 13.97 6.74 -10.11
N ILE A 66 14.00 6.73 -11.45
CA ILE A 66 15.25 6.62 -12.22
C ILE A 66 16.17 7.80 -11.91
N ASP A 67 15.63 9.01 -11.80
CA ASP A 67 16.41 10.20 -11.47
C ASP A 67 16.96 10.16 -10.05
N LEU A 68 16.22 9.62 -9.08
CA LEU A 68 16.74 9.35 -7.74
C LEU A 68 17.94 8.39 -7.79
N VAL A 69 17.81 7.27 -8.52
CA VAL A 69 18.91 6.31 -8.69
C VAL A 69 20.14 7.00 -9.30
N ARG A 70 19.95 7.77 -10.38
CA ARG A 70 21.04 8.49 -11.05
C ARG A 70 21.72 9.52 -10.16
N ARG A 71 20.96 10.28 -9.39
CA ARG A 71 21.48 11.36 -8.53
C ARG A 71 22.23 10.84 -7.31
N LYS A 72 21.77 9.74 -6.69
CA LYS A 72 22.27 9.30 -5.37
C LYS A 72 22.92 7.92 -5.34
N TYR A 73 22.52 6.99 -6.19
CA TYR A 73 22.81 5.56 -6.00
C TYR A 73 23.70 4.91 -7.07
N ILE A 74 24.15 5.67 -8.08
CA ILE A 74 25.18 5.19 -9.01
C ILE A 74 26.53 5.17 -8.30
N SER A 75 27.11 3.98 -8.17
CA SER A 75 28.48 3.78 -7.66
C SER A 75 29.52 4.24 -8.67
N GLN A 76 30.65 4.79 -8.22
CA GLN A 76 31.70 5.33 -9.09
C GLN A 76 33.09 4.80 -8.68
N GLY A 77 33.78 4.14 -9.60
CA GLY A 77 35.09 3.55 -9.34
C GLY A 77 35.03 2.55 -8.18
N SER A 78 35.75 2.84 -7.09
CA SER A 78 35.75 2.03 -5.87
C SER A 78 34.71 2.47 -4.82
N GLU A 79 33.95 3.54 -5.05
CA GLU A 79 32.93 4.04 -4.14
C GLU A 79 31.61 3.30 -4.37
N LEU A 80 31.22 2.43 -3.43
CA LEU A 80 29.93 1.76 -3.42
C LEU A 80 28.86 2.67 -2.81
N ARG A 81 27.76 2.90 -3.53
CA ARG A 81 26.58 3.62 -3.04
C ARG A 81 25.39 2.65 -2.92
N PRO A 82 25.21 1.99 -1.76
CA PRO A 82 24.14 1.02 -1.61
C PRO A 82 22.77 1.71 -1.61
N MET A 83 21.79 1.02 -2.19
CA MET A 83 20.39 1.43 -2.18
C MET A 83 19.55 0.34 -1.55
N ASP A 84 18.72 0.69 -0.57
CA ASP A 84 17.64 -0.17 -0.12
C ASP A 84 16.52 -0.17 -1.16
N LEU A 85 16.56 -1.15 -2.06
CA LEU A 85 15.58 -1.29 -3.13
C LEU A 85 14.15 -1.41 -2.58
N ALA A 86 13.95 -2.14 -1.47
CA ALA A 86 12.62 -2.34 -0.90
C ALA A 86 12.03 -0.99 -0.45
N ARG A 87 12.84 -0.15 0.23
CA ARG A 87 12.40 1.17 0.66
C ARG A 87 12.09 2.10 -0.52
N LYS A 88 12.90 2.08 -1.59
CA LYS A 88 12.67 2.96 -2.75
C LYS A 88 11.50 2.53 -3.61
N MET A 89 11.26 1.22 -3.75
CA MET A 89 10.05 0.72 -4.39
C MET A 89 8.79 1.07 -3.58
N ALA A 90 8.90 1.07 -2.24
CA ALA A 90 7.81 1.53 -1.38
C ALA A 90 7.53 3.03 -1.58
N PHE A 91 8.56 3.87 -1.67
CA PHE A 91 8.42 5.30 -1.98
C PHE A 91 7.76 5.54 -3.35
N PHE A 92 8.21 4.82 -4.38
CA PHE A 92 7.60 4.87 -5.71
C PHE A 92 6.10 4.51 -5.66
N THR A 93 5.78 3.42 -4.96
CA THR A 93 4.39 2.96 -4.83
C THR A 93 3.53 4.00 -4.12
N MET A 94 4.05 4.63 -3.06
CA MET A 94 3.31 5.65 -2.31
C MET A 94 3.11 6.93 -3.12
N ASP A 95 4.12 7.41 -3.84
CA ASP A 95 3.98 8.60 -4.68
C ASP A 95 2.94 8.35 -5.80
N VAL A 96 2.99 7.19 -6.47
CA VAL A 96 1.97 6.80 -7.46
C VAL A 96 0.57 6.74 -6.83
N MET A 97 0.42 6.03 -5.70
CA MET A 97 -0.88 5.86 -5.06
C MET A 97 -1.46 7.20 -4.59
N THR A 98 -0.64 8.09 -4.06
CA THR A 98 -1.10 9.38 -3.53
C THR A 98 -1.42 10.37 -4.64
N ASP A 99 -0.68 10.37 -5.74
CA ASP A 99 -1.00 11.15 -6.95
C ASP A 99 -2.39 10.75 -7.49
N ILE A 100 -2.60 9.46 -7.77
CA ILE A 100 -3.88 9.00 -8.34
C ILE A 100 -5.07 9.08 -7.38
N SER A 101 -4.82 9.00 -6.06
CA SER A 101 -5.91 8.98 -5.06
C SER A 101 -6.32 10.37 -4.60
N PHE A 102 -5.36 11.30 -4.46
CA PHE A 102 -5.59 12.59 -3.84
C PHE A 102 -5.20 13.79 -4.72
N GLY A 103 -4.42 13.57 -5.79
CA GLY A 103 -3.89 14.61 -6.67
C GLY A 103 -2.42 14.96 -6.39
N PRO A 104 -2.05 15.52 -5.22
CA PRO A 104 -0.65 15.80 -4.93
C PRO A 104 0.04 14.55 -4.36
N CYS A 105 1.10 14.10 -5.03
CA CYS A 105 2.02 13.12 -4.48
C CYS A 105 2.74 13.66 -3.23
N TRP A 106 3.12 12.78 -2.29
CA TRP A 106 3.86 13.18 -1.10
C TRP A 106 5.32 13.59 -1.40
N GLY A 107 5.90 13.05 -2.47
CA GLY A 107 7.24 13.39 -2.95
C GLY A 107 8.34 12.61 -2.22
N CYS A 108 8.05 11.37 -1.83
CA CYS A 108 8.99 10.45 -1.19
C CYS A 108 10.23 10.22 -2.07
N LEU A 109 10.07 10.10 -3.40
CA LEU A 109 11.16 9.91 -4.35
C LEU A 109 12.04 11.16 -4.53
N ILE A 110 11.42 12.34 -4.59
CA ILE A 110 12.12 13.61 -4.76
C ILE A 110 13.00 13.88 -3.54
N LYS A 111 12.41 13.75 -2.34
CA LYS A 111 13.08 13.98 -1.06
C LYS A 111 13.98 12.82 -0.63
N ASP A 112 13.72 11.62 -1.16
CA ASP A 112 14.37 10.39 -0.75
C ASP A 112 14.13 10.06 0.74
N GLU A 113 12.89 10.29 1.20
CA GLU A 113 12.48 10.29 2.61
C GLU A 113 11.09 9.69 2.79
N ASP A 114 10.83 9.09 3.97
CA ASP A 114 9.50 8.73 4.44
C ASP A 114 8.74 9.99 4.87
N VAL A 115 8.13 10.67 3.89
CA VAL A 115 7.39 11.92 4.12
C VAL A 115 6.26 11.67 5.11
N ASP A 116 6.16 12.56 6.10
CA ASP A 116 5.20 12.48 7.21
C ASP A 116 5.26 11.19 8.03
N LYS A 117 6.38 10.45 7.96
CA LYS A 117 6.64 9.24 8.76
C LYS A 117 5.58 8.15 8.54
N TRP A 118 5.06 8.01 7.33
CA TRP A 118 4.05 7.02 7.00
C TRP A 118 4.51 5.58 7.27
N PHE A 119 5.69 5.21 6.76
CA PHE A 119 6.21 3.85 6.95
C PHE A 119 6.60 3.60 8.40
N GLU A 120 7.29 4.55 9.03
CA GLU A 120 7.64 4.48 10.46
C GLU A 120 6.39 4.27 11.33
N SER A 121 5.32 5.02 11.07
CA SER A 121 4.05 4.90 11.80
C SER A 121 3.39 3.54 11.59
N ASN A 122 3.42 3.00 10.37
CA ASN A 122 2.87 1.67 10.07
C ASN A 122 3.71 0.55 10.70
N GLU A 123 5.04 0.66 10.70
CA GLU A 123 5.95 -0.28 11.36
C GLU A 123 5.71 -0.34 12.88
N MET A 124 5.32 0.78 13.49
CA MET A 124 4.93 0.83 14.91
C MET A 124 3.50 0.31 15.14
N LEU A 125 2.53 0.74 14.31
CA LEU A 125 1.11 0.49 14.55
C LEU A 125 0.70 -0.95 14.23
N LEU A 126 1.13 -1.50 13.10
CA LEU A 126 0.64 -2.80 12.60
C LEU A 126 0.91 -3.95 13.58
N PRO A 127 2.12 -4.10 14.17
CA PRO A 127 2.35 -5.15 15.16
C PRO A 127 1.48 -4.99 16.40
N THR A 128 1.24 -3.75 16.86
CA THR A 128 0.38 -3.47 18.01
C THR A 128 -1.08 -3.79 17.72
N ALA A 129 -1.59 -3.40 16.54
CA ALA A 129 -2.95 -3.69 16.12
C ALA A 129 -3.19 -5.21 16.00
N ILE A 130 -2.26 -5.93 15.36
CA ILE A 130 -2.32 -7.39 15.27
C ILE A 130 -2.28 -8.01 16.67
N MET A 131 -1.34 -7.60 17.53
CA MET A 131 -1.25 -8.13 18.89
C MET A 131 -2.55 -7.90 19.68
N ALA A 132 -3.08 -6.69 19.70
CA ALA A 132 -4.32 -6.35 20.39
C ALA A 132 -5.52 -7.19 19.89
N SER A 133 -5.58 -7.48 18.60
CA SER A 133 -6.64 -8.31 18.03
C SER A 133 -6.51 -9.81 18.30
N THR A 134 -5.29 -10.30 18.51
CA THR A 134 -5.02 -11.71 18.82
C THR A 134 -5.17 -12.05 20.31
N ILE A 135 -5.22 -11.04 21.19
CA ILE A 135 -5.56 -11.25 22.60
C ILE A 135 -7.07 -11.48 22.69
N HIS A 136 -7.47 -12.74 22.57
CA HIS A 136 -8.82 -13.16 22.85
C HIS A 136 -9.05 -13.18 24.37
N GLY A 137 -10.12 -12.51 24.81
CA GLY A 137 -10.80 -12.81 26.06
C GLY A 137 -11.80 -13.95 25.87
#